data_AF-A0A8C7QY36-F1
#
_entry.id   AF-A0A8C7QY36-F1
#
_cell.length_a   1.000
_cell.length_b   1.000
_cell.length_c   1.000
_cell.angle_alpha   90.00
_cell.angle_beta   90.00
_cell.angle_gamma   90.00
#
_symmetry.space_group_name_H-M   'P 1'
#
loop_
_entity.id
_entity.type
_entity.pdbx_description
1 polymer ?
#
loop_
_entity_poly.entity_id
_entity_poly.type
_entity_poly.pdbx_seq_one_letter_code
_entity_poly.pdbx_strand_id
1 'polypeptide(L)'
;MEPEEQWDAVNRLLQHHGFKPVHFADPVANKNHADLVLLEKMSACDIRTMLRTERRQTLIQELIESNNQLKEEAQQHVSRAARQSQRVNELEGVLDGVKNKLQDLEDSYIGKATQQHSKVHHLQQDKRDAQKRCQGLEQKLSEEKDVVSQLQRKLYFTVTEEERRVARQNQVFWQIHKRSARPNSLVDQQVLDVIDIYEAQMEQQSYFQCFSYQEQLMDTKAQREELRNEIQQLKQDLESRPTVKELKSYKEQLRRMDRLIHQRYSVYLPSSKAGASINSLYVFDSDFAGLFILPDFQVLNDIRAVLTTSGAPLRLHRARPSTSHPLSNRASEMVEPKYLLVSLSLCALDLHCGLSKLMLRLVPWQPAGATSLMESVRVEDLMLLVDSLLEETNSGEDTVLRSPTRNTLQSMVSHFQKLFDITSLSGVYPRMNEVYTRLGEMTNAMRNLRDILALDHRAPLSEVVNQIASLVNSPEATSGHEPHVLLGTSDIDSIILKVKEHAVFFPAFYFLVQELLQTLDVDRLDDIMPVLRSLKSRAE
;
A
#
# COMPACT_ATOMS: atom_id res chain seq x y z
N MET A 1 62.44 -6.35 80.15
CA MET A 1 61.88 -6.05 78.81
C MET A 1 60.38 -6.28 78.81
N GLU A 2 59.57 -5.26 78.93
CA GLU A 2 59.58 -4.23 79.96
C GLU A 2 58.11 -3.78 80.08
N PRO A 3 57.45 -3.97 81.23
CA PRO A 3 56.06 -3.56 81.39
C PRO A 3 55.87 -2.05 81.12
N GLU A 4 56.92 -1.26 81.25
CA GLU A 4 56.94 0.19 80.95
C GLU A 4 56.68 0.51 79.46
N GLU A 5 57.24 -0.24 78.51
CA GLU A 5 57.00 -0.01 77.07
C GLU A 5 55.53 -0.23 76.66
N GLN A 6 54.87 -1.19 77.31
CA GLN A 6 53.44 -1.47 77.08
C GLN A 6 52.55 -0.36 77.66
N TRP A 7 52.92 0.19 78.81
CA TRP A 7 52.21 1.32 79.42
C TRP A 7 52.42 2.63 78.68
N ASP A 8 53.59 2.84 78.08
CA ASP A 8 53.82 3.98 77.20
C ASP A 8 52.98 3.90 75.91
N ALA A 9 52.78 2.70 75.36
CA ALA A 9 51.86 2.50 74.24
C ALA A 9 50.41 2.83 74.62
N VAL A 10 49.97 2.39 75.80
CA VAL A 10 48.63 2.69 76.33
C VAL A 10 48.48 4.19 76.61
N ASN A 11 49.49 4.84 77.18
CA ASN A 11 49.49 6.28 77.43
C ASN A 11 49.46 7.09 76.13
N ARG A 12 50.16 6.66 75.07
CA ARG A 12 50.04 7.27 73.73
C ARG A 12 48.63 7.16 73.17
N LEU A 13 47.97 6.01 73.33
CA LEU A 13 46.59 5.81 72.87
C LEU A 13 45.60 6.65 73.68
N LEU A 14 45.79 6.73 74.99
CA LEU A 14 45.00 7.58 75.88
C LEU A 14 45.14 9.05 75.51
N GLN A 15 46.36 9.52 75.26
CA GLN A 15 46.63 10.89 74.79
C GLN A 15 46.01 11.18 73.43
N HIS A 16 46.04 10.22 72.49
CA HIS A 16 45.37 10.35 71.19
C HIS A 16 43.85 10.50 71.33
N HIS A 17 43.27 9.95 72.40
CA HIS A 17 41.86 10.11 72.76
C HIS A 17 41.59 11.24 73.77
N GLY A 18 42.57 12.12 74.01
CA GLY A 18 42.44 13.31 74.86
C GLY A 18 42.59 13.09 76.37
N PHE A 19 43.02 11.90 76.80
CA PHE A 19 43.30 11.61 78.21
C PHE A 19 44.74 11.98 78.59
N LYS A 20 44.93 12.45 79.84
CA LYS A 20 46.27 12.66 80.40
C LYS A 20 46.98 11.32 80.63
N PRO A 21 48.33 11.26 80.50
CA PRO A 21 49.09 10.06 80.80
C PRO A 21 48.87 9.59 82.25
N VAL A 22 48.93 8.28 82.41
CA VAL A 22 48.57 7.58 83.63
C VAL A 22 49.83 7.12 84.33
N HIS A 23 49.92 7.42 85.63
CA HIS A 23 51.07 7.08 86.46
C HIS A 23 50.69 6.11 87.58
N PHE A 24 51.61 5.22 87.96
CA PHE A 24 51.43 4.27 89.06
C PHE A 24 51.76 4.92 90.40
N ALA A 25 51.03 4.56 91.46
CA ALA A 25 51.34 5.02 92.82
C ALA A 25 52.62 4.32 93.36
N ASP A 26 53.45 5.06 94.10
CA ASP A 26 54.70 4.55 94.68
C ASP A 26 54.42 3.39 95.68
N PRO A 27 54.99 2.19 95.47
CA PRO A 27 54.77 1.01 96.31
C PRO A 27 55.19 1.18 97.78
N VAL A 28 56.06 2.15 98.09
CA VAL A 28 56.68 2.27 99.44
C VAL A 28 55.76 3.00 100.43
N ALA A 29 54.75 3.73 99.95
CA ALA A 29 53.88 4.56 100.80
C ALA A 29 52.63 3.84 101.34
N ASN A 30 52.26 2.65 100.85
CA ASN A 30 51.01 1.97 101.21
C ASN A 30 51.24 0.56 101.80
N LYS A 31 50.99 0.39 103.11
CA LYS A 31 51.28 -0.84 103.86
C LYS A 31 50.18 -1.92 103.83
N ASN A 32 49.06 -1.70 103.13
CA ASN A 32 47.96 -2.67 103.03
C ASN A 32 47.84 -3.23 101.61
N HIS A 33 48.12 -4.53 101.46
CA HIS A 33 48.13 -5.22 100.17
C HIS A 33 46.72 -5.37 99.55
N ALA A 34 45.66 -5.25 100.36
CA ALA A 34 44.27 -5.35 99.93
C ALA A 34 43.69 -4.00 99.39
N ASP A 35 44.38 -2.88 99.64
CA ASP A 35 43.97 -1.52 99.22
C ASP A 35 45.00 -0.89 98.25
N LEU A 36 45.72 -1.73 97.49
CA LEU A 36 46.67 -1.27 96.48
C LEU A 36 45.93 -0.58 95.33
N VAL A 37 45.72 0.73 95.44
CA VAL A 37 45.36 1.57 94.29
C VAL A 37 46.60 1.67 93.41
N LEU A 38 46.68 0.83 92.38
CA LEU A 38 47.82 0.77 91.46
C LEU A 38 48.04 2.11 90.73
N LEU A 39 46.97 2.84 90.49
CA LEU A 39 46.97 4.13 89.80
C LEU A 39 47.12 5.28 90.79
N GLU A 40 47.92 6.29 90.44
CA GLU A 40 47.97 7.53 91.21
C GLU A 40 46.56 8.11 91.36
N LYS A 41 46.17 8.44 92.60
CA LYS A 41 44.81 8.91 92.92
C LYS A 41 44.40 10.13 92.08
N MET A 42 45.37 10.97 91.69
CA MET A 42 45.15 12.11 90.82
C MET A 42 44.87 11.69 89.37
N SER A 43 45.68 10.81 88.77
CA SER A 43 45.43 10.27 87.42
C SER A 43 44.09 9.53 87.33
N ALA A 44 43.71 8.76 88.36
CA ALA A 44 42.43 8.08 88.41
C ALA A 44 41.24 9.06 88.56
N CYS A 45 41.43 10.16 89.31
CA CYS A 45 40.45 11.23 89.43
C CYS A 45 40.27 11.98 88.11
N ASP A 46 41.37 12.34 87.45
CA ASP A 46 41.40 13.04 86.16
C ASP A 46 40.75 12.21 85.03
N ILE A 47 41.03 10.90 84.97
CA ILE A 47 40.34 10.01 84.03
C ILE A 47 38.85 9.97 84.33
N ARG A 48 38.46 9.89 85.60
CA ARG A 48 37.04 9.82 86.00
C ARG A 48 36.31 11.12 85.70
N THR A 49 36.92 12.28 85.92
CA THR A 49 36.33 13.59 85.59
C THR A 49 36.25 13.77 84.08
N MET A 50 37.33 13.52 83.34
CA MET A 50 37.35 13.57 81.86
C MET A 50 36.30 12.66 81.24
N LEU A 51 36.17 11.41 81.71
CA LEU A 51 35.14 10.47 81.24
C LEU A 51 33.73 10.93 81.61
N ARG A 52 33.55 11.55 82.77
CA ARG A 52 32.23 11.92 83.29
C ARG A 52 31.69 13.22 82.70
N THR A 53 32.57 14.16 82.33
CA THR A 53 32.18 15.49 81.86
C THR A 53 32.62 15.74 80.42
N GLU A 54 33.92 15.87 80.15
CA GLU A 54 34.40 16.42 78.87
C GLU A 54 34.25 15.43 77.71
N ARG A 55 34.80 14.22 77.83
CA ARG A 55 34.70 13.22 76.74
C ARG A 55 33.27 12.78 76.49
N ARG A 56 32.46 12.69 77.55
CA ARG A 56 31.03 12.41 77.43
C ARG A 56 30.31 13.52 76.65
N GLN A 57 30.58 14.78 76.94
CA GLN A 57 29.99 15.91 76.20
C GLN A 57 30.45 15.90 74.73
N THR A 58 31.73 15.65 74.46
CA THR A 58 32.26 15.55 73.09
C THR A 58 31.58 14.42 72.31
N LEU A 59 31.45 13.21 72.89
CA LEU A 59 30.78 12.09 72.25
C LEU A 59 29.29 12.38 71.96
N ILE A 60 28.60 13.05 72.89
CA ILE A 60 27.20 13.44 72.69
C ILE A 60 27.12 14.45 71.53
N GLN A 61 28.03 15.41 71.46
CA GLN A 61 28.08 16.39 70.37
C GLN A 61 28.38 15.73 69.01
N GLU A 62 29.40 14.87 68.94
CA GLU A 62 29.74 14.08 67.74
C GLU A 62 28.55 13.23 67.28
N LEU A 63 27.81 12.63 68.22
CA LEU A 63 26.63 11.82 67.93
C LEU A 63 25.46 12.69 67.42
N ILE A 64 25.25 13.88 67.99
CA ILE A 64 24.22 14.83 67.52
C ILE A 64 24.55 15.32 66.11
N GLU A 65 25.80 15.72 65.86
CA GLU A 65 26.28 16.15 64.55
C GLU A 65 26.12 15.04 63.51
N SER A 66 26.56 13.82 63.85
CA SER A 66 26.38 12.64 63.00
C SER A 66 24.91 12.32 62.74
N ASN A 67 24.03 12.40 63.75
CA ASN A 67 22.60 12.14 63.58
C ASN A 67 21.93 13.19 62.69
N ASN A 68 22.28 14.47 62.86
CA ASN A 68 21.80 15.55 62.01
C ASN A 68 22.25 15.36 60.56
N GLN A 69 23.52 15.01 60.34
CA GLN A 69 24.05 14.70 59.01
C GLN A 69 23.30 13.52 58.36
N LEU A 70 23.08 12.43 59.11
CA LEU A 70 22.31 11.28 58.62
C LEU A 70 20.87 11.65 58.30
N LYS A 71 20.25 12.54 59.08
CA LYS A 71 18.89 13.02 58.84
C LYS A 71 18.82 13.87 57.56
N GLU A 72 19.80 14.73 57.32
CA GLU A 72 19.91 15.50 56.09
C GLU A 72 20.12 14.61 54.87
N GLU A 73 21.03 13.62 54.96
CA GLU A 73 21.25 12.64 53.91
C GLU A 73 19.98 11.83 53.61
N ALA A 74 19.27 11.35 54.64
CA ALA A 74 18.00 10.66 54.48
C ALA A 74 16.96 11.55 53.77
N GLN A 75 16.86 12.83 54.14
CA GLN A 75 15.95 13.77 53.49
C GLN A 75 16.34 14.04 52.03
N GLN A 76 17.64 14.11 51.71
CA GLN A 76 18.12 14.21 50.33
C GLN A 76 17.79 12.94 49.53
N HIS A 77 17.97 11.76 50.10
CA HIS A 77 17.62 10.49 49.45
C HIS A 77 16.11 10.40 49.17
N VAL A 78 15.26 10.78 50.13
CA VAL A 78 13.80 10.84 49.93
C VAL A 78 13.44 11.83 48.80
N SER A 79 14.07 13.01 48.80
CA SER A 79 13.84 14.02 47.75
C SER A 79 14.27 13.53 46.36
N ARG A 80 15.40 12.82 46.27
CA ARG A 80 15.88 12.21 45.01
C ARG A 80 14.94 11.09 44.56
N ALA A 81 14.49 10.23 45.47
CA ALA A 81 13.55 9.15 45.16
C ALA A 81 12.19 9.70 44.67
N ALA A 82 11.68 10.77 45.29
CA ALA A 82 10.45 11.43 44.85
C ALA A 82 10.57 11.99 43.42
N ARG A 83 11.69 12.66 43.09
CA ARG A 83 11.94 13.14 41.71
C ARG A 83 12.03 11.99 40.71
N GLN A 84 12.67 10.89 41.10
CA GLN A 84 12.77 9.73 40.23
C GLN A 84 11.40 9.07 40.01
N SER A 85 10.58 8.96 41.06
CA SER A 85 9.21 8.46 40.96
C SER A 85 8.34 9.33 40.05
N GLN A 86 8.43 10.66 40.17
CA GLN A 86 7.75 11.58 39.26
C GLN A 86 8.17 11.36 37.81
N ARG A 87 9.49 11.25 37.56
CA ARG A 87 10.00 11.02 36.20
C ARG A 87 9.52 9.69 35.61
N VAL A 88 9.40 8.64 36.43
CA VAL A 88 8.81 7.37 35.99
C VAL A 88 7.37 7.55 35.57
N ASN A 89 6.55 8.24 36.38
CA ASN A 89 5.14 8.50 36.04
C ASN A 89 5.00 9.34 34.74
N GLU A 90 5.87 10.32 34.53
CA GLU A 90 5.90 11.10 33.28
C GLU A 90 6.24 10.22 32.07
N LEU A 91 7.22 9.32 32.21
CA LEU A 91 7.58 8.37 31.16
C LEU A 91 6.48 7.34 30.90
N GLU A 92 5.79 6.86 31.93
CA GLU A 92 4.62 5.98 31.79
C GLU A 92 3.50 6.67 31.01
N GLY A 93 3.21 7.95 31.31
CA GLY A 93 2.22 8.72 30.55
C GLY A 93 2.60 8.91 29.07
N VAL A 94 3.89 9.13 28.78
CA VAL A 94 4.38 9.18 27.38
C VAL A 94 4.25 7.82 26.71
N LEU A 95 4.61 6.74 27.41
CA LEU A 95 4.51 5.37 26.89
C LEU A 95 3.06 5.00 26.56
N ASP A 96 2.11 5.32 27.44
CA ASP A 96 0.68 5.11 27.19
C ASP A 96 0.19 5.94 25.99
N GLY A 97 0.68 7.17 25.86
CA GLY A 97 0.40 8.02 24.70
C GLY A 97 0.92 7.42 23.38
N VAL A 98 2.13 6.87 23.37
CA VAL A 98 2.71 6.17 22.20
C VAL A 98 1.93 4.89 21.90
N LYS A 99 1.58 4.11 22.92
CA LYS A 99 0.80 2.88 22.78
C LYS A 99 -0.56 3.12 22.13
N ASN A 100 -1.27 4.16 22.56
CA ASN A 100 -2.57 4.51 21.97
C ASN A 100 -2.41 4.94 20.50
N LYS A 101 -1.40 5.76 20.18
CA LYS A 101 -1.12 6.14 18.79
C LYS A 101 -0.75 4.95 17.92
N LEU A 102 0.01 4.00 18.45
CA LEU A 102 0.36 2.76 17.74
C LEU A 102 -0.92 1.95 17.44
N GLN A 103 -1.80 1.79 18.44
CA GLN A 103 -3.07 1.10 18.27
C GLN A 103 -3.95 1.78 17.20
N ASP A 104 -4.07 3.10 17.23
CA ASP A 104 -4.83 3.87 16.23
C ASP A 104 -4.27 3.68 14.81
N LEU A 105 -2.93 3.63 14.68
CA LEU A 105 -2.25 3.38 13.40
C LEU A 105 -2.46 1.95 12.91
N GLU A 106 -2.37 0.96 13.80
CA GLU A 106 -2.65 -0.45 13.51
C GLU A 106 -4.10 -0.63 13.04
N ASP A 107 -5.06 -0.06 13.76
CA ASP A 107 -6.48 -0.11 13.42
C ASP A 107 -6.76 0.58 12.07
N SER A 108 -6.11 1.73 11.82
CA SER A 108 -6.17 2.41 10.52
C SER A 108 -5.61 1.55 9.39
N TYR A 109 -4.48 0.87 9.62
CA TYR A 109 -3.85 -0.01 8.63
C TYR A 109 -4.73 -1.23 8.34
N ILE A 110 -5.28 -1.88 9.38
CA ILE A 110 -6.22 -2.99 9.25
C ILE A 110 -7.47 -2.54 8.49
N GLY A 111 -8.01 -1.35 8.80
CA GLY A 111 -9.13 -0.75 8.07
C GLY A 111 -8.84 -0.53 6.58
N LYS A 112 -7.66 0.00 6.25
CA LYS A 112 -7.23 0.17 4.85
C LYS A 112 -7.03 -1.16 4.13
N ALA A 113 -6.39 -2.13 4.78
CA ALA A 113 -6.13 -3.45 4.21
C ALA A 113 -7.44 -4.21 3.91
N THR A 114 -8.41 -4.17 4.83
CA THR A 114 -9.73 -4.77 4.63
C THR A 114 -10.52 -4.08 3.52
N GLN A 115 -10.46 -2.74 3.44
CA GLN A 115 -11.05 -1.98 2.33
C GLN A 115 -10.42 -2.35 0.99
N GLN A 116 -9.08 -2.43 0.90
CA GLN A 116 -8.40 -2.85 -0.33
C GLN A 116 -8.76 -4.29 -0.71
N HIS A 117 -8.81 -5.20 0.26
CA HIS A 117 -9.19 -6.58 0.02
C HIS A 117 -10.61 -6.70 -0.56
N SER A 118 -11.58 -5.98 0.02
CA SER A 118 -12.95 -5.95 -0.52
C SER A 118 -13.03 -5.38 -1.94
N LYS A 119 -12.25 -4.33 -2.25
CA LYS A 119 -12.18 -3.75 -3.60
C LYS A 119 -11.59 -4.73 -4.61
N VAL A 120 -10.52 -5.44 -4.25
CA VAL A 120 -9.91 -6.47 -5.10
C VAL A 120 -10.89 -7.62 -5.33
N HIS A 121 -11.59 -8.07 -4.29
CA HIS A 121 -12.61 -9.11 -4.41
C HIS A 121 -13.74 -8.70 -5.37
N HIS A 122 -14.21 -7.44 -5.28
CA HIS A 122 -15.23 -6.91 -6.19
C HIS A 122 -14.72 -6.87 -7.63
N LEU A 123 -13.52 -6.35 -7.88
CA LEU A 123 -12.92 -6.31 -9.21
C LEU A 123 -12.68 -7.72 -9.79
N GLN A 124 -12.33 -8.70 -8.97
CA GLN A 124 -12.21 -10.10 -9.39
C GLN A 124 -13.57 -10.70 -9.77
N GLN A 125 -14.64 -10.31 -9.08
CA GLN A 125 -16.00 -10.71 -9.45
C GLN A 125 -16.41 -10.08 -10.79
N ASP A 126 -16.22 -8.77 -10.95
CA ASP A 126 -16.53 -8.05 -12.19
C ASP A 126 -15.74 -8.60 -13.38
N LYS A 127 -14.46 -8.93 -13.18
CA LYS A 127 -13.63 -9.60 -14.20
C LYS A 127 -14.25 -10.93 -14.63
N ARG A 128 -14.68 -11.77 -13.68
CA ARG A 128 -15.31 -13.06 -13.98
C ARG A 128 -16.62 -12.87 -14.75
N ASP A 129 -17.43 -11.90 -14.35
CA ASP A 129 -18.72 -11.64 -14.99
C ASP A 129 -18.56 -10.99 -16.38
N ALA A 130 -17.55 -10.13 -16.58
CA ALA A 130 -17.16 -9.64 -17.89
C ALA A 130 -16.66 -10.77 -18.79
N GLN A 131 -15.82 -11.67 -18.28
CA GLN A 131 -15.29 -12.81 -19.03
C GLN A 131 -16.39 -13.76 -19.52
N LYS A 132 -17.37 -14.07 -18.66
CA LYS A 132 -18.56 -14.84 -19.06
C LYS A 132 -19.35 -14.15 -20.17
N ARG A 133 -19.51 -12.83 -20.09
CA ARG A 133 -20.19 -12.05 -21.14
C ARG A 133 -19.43 -12.09 -22.47
N CYS A 134 -18.11 -11.94 -22.44
CA CYS A 134 -17.27 -12.05 -23.63
C CYS A 134 -17.41 -13.43 -24.29
N GLN A 135 -17.31 -14.52 -23.52
CA GLN A 135 -17.50 -15.89 -24.03
C GLN A 135 -18.89 -16.07 -24.67
N GLY A 136 -19.94 -15.54 -24.05
CA GLY A 136 -21.29 -15.60 -24.61
C GLY A 136 -21.44 -14.81 -25.92
N LEU A 137 -20.74 -13.69 -26.08
CA LEU A 137 -20.73 -12.92 -27.33
C LEU A 137 -19.91 -13.61 -28.42
N GLU A 138 -18.78 -14.23 -28.07
CA GLU A 138 -17.98 -15.03 -29.00
C GLU A 138 -18.77 -16.21 -29.56
N GLN A 139 -19.54 -16.90 -28.72
CA GLN A 139 -20.42 -17.98 -29.17
C GLN A 139 -21.48 -17.46 -30.15
N LYS A 140 -22.17 -16.37 -29.82
CA LYS A 140 -23.17 -15.75 -30.71
C LYS A 140 -22.57 -15.33 -32.05
N LEU A 141 -21.36 -14.77 -32.04
CA LEU A 141 -20.65 -14.40 -33.25
C LEU A 141 -20.34 -15.62 -34.13
N SER A 142 -19.96 -16.75 -33.52
CA SER A 142 -19.75 -18.01 -34.24
C SER A 142 -21.04 -18.50 -34.87
N GLU A 143 -22.14 -18.51 -34.11
CA GLU A 143 -23.47 -18.92 -34.61
C GLU A 143 -23.91 -18.03 -35.78
N GLU A 144 -23.74 -16.71 -35.68
CA GLU A 144 -24.08 -15.77 -36.75
C GLU A 144 -23.22 -15.98 -38.00
N LYS A 145 -21.92 -16.28 -37.83
CA LYS A 145 -21.01 -16.60 -38.94
C LYS A 145 -21.42 -17.88 -39.68
N ASP A 146 -21.90 -18.89 -38.95
CA ASP A 146 -22.41 -20.13 -39.55
C ASP A 146 -23.69 -19.86 -40.36
N VAL A 147 -24.61 -19.04 -39.81
CA VAL A 147 -25.82 -18.60 -40.53
C VAL A 147 -25.47 -17.84 -41.80
N VAL A 148 -24.53 -16.89 -41.73
CA VAL A 148 -24.05 -16.14 -42.90
C VAL A 148 -23.47 -17.10 -43.96
N SER A 149 -22.65 -18.06 -43.54
CA SER A 149 -22.07 -19.06 -44.44
C SER A 149 -23.14 -19.92 -45.12
N GLN A 150 -24.19 -20.30 -44.38
CA GLN A 150 -25.32 -21.05 -44.92
C GLN A 150 -26.11 -20.22 -45.94
N LEU A 151 -26.36 -18.94 -45.66
CA LEU A 151 -27.07 -18.03 -46.55
C LEU A 151 -26.25 -17.76 -47.83
N GLN A 152 -24.95 -17.54 -47.72
CA GLN A 152 -24.05 -17.39 -48.86
C GLN A 152 -24.10 -18.61 -49.78
N ARG A 153 -24.10 -19.82 -49.20
CA ARG A 153 -24.22 -21.07 -49.96
C ARG A 153 -25.57 -21.16 -50.67
N LYS A 154 -26.68 -20.87 -49.99
CA LYS A 154 -28.02 -20.86 -50.60
C LYS A 154 -28.11 -19.85 -51.74
N LEU A 155 -27.61 -18.63 -51.52
CA LEU A 155 -27.58 -17.59 -52.54
C LEU A 155 -26.81 -18.04 -53.77
N TYR A 156 -25.63 -18.63 -53.60
CA TYR A 156 -24.84 -19.18 -54.71
C TYR A 156 -25.62 -20.22 -55.52
N PHE A 157 -26.29 -21.17 -54.87
CA PHE A 157 -27.11 -22.17 -55.57
C PHE A 157 -28.30 -21.54 -56.30
N THR A 158 -29.02 -20.62 -55.66
CA THR A 158 -30.15 -19.93 -56.29
C THR A 158 -29.70 -19.11 -57.50
N VAL A 159 -28.61 -18.37 -57.38
CA VAL A 159 -28.05 -17.57 -58.48
C VAL A 159 -27.60 -18.45 -59.64
N THR A 160 -26.85 -19.52 -59.38
CA THR A 160 -26.37 -20.42 -60.44
C THR A 160 -27.50 -21.17 -61.15
N GLU A 161 -28.56 -21.55 -60.42
CA GLU A 161 -29.74 -22.17 -61.05
C GLU A 161 -30.55 -21.16 -61.85
N GLU A 162 -30.65 -19.91 -61.38
CA GLU A 162 -31.29 -18.82 -62.11
C GLU A 162 -30.53 -18.45 -63.39
N GLU A 163 -29.20 -18.36 -63.33
CA GLU A 163 -28.35 -18.17 -64.51
C GLU A 163 -28.55 -19.30 -65.52
N ARG A 164 -28.64 -20.56 -65.07
CA ARG A 164 -28.96 -21.69 -65.95
C ARG A 164 -30.36 -21.57 -66.54
N ARG A 165 -31.37 -21.17 -65.76
CA ARG A 165 -32.74 -20.95 -66.23
C ARG A 165 -32.77 -19.88 -67.33
N VAL A 166 -32.12 -18.74 -67.09
CA VAL A 166 -31.98 -17.65 -68.07
C VAL A 166 -31.24 -18.12 -69.32
N ALA A 167 -30.15 -18.87 -69.18
CA ALA A 167 -29.43 -19.43 -70.33
C ALA A 167 -30.32 -20.36 -71.19
N ARG A 168 -31.11 -21.23 -70.55
CA ARG A 168 -32.09 -22.09 -71.24
C ARG A 168 -33.15 -21.27 -71.97
N GLN A 169 -33.73 -20.27 -71.28
CA GLN A 169 -34.74 -19.39 -71.86
C GLN A 169 -34.18 -18.62 -73.07
N ASN A 170 -32.97 -18.07 -72.96
CA ASN A 170 -32.30 -17.38 -74.06
C ASN A 170 -32.02 -18.31 -75.25
N GLN A 171 -31.63 -19.57 -75.00
CA GLN A 171 -31.43 -20.55 -76.06
C GLN A 171 -32.73 -20.85 -76.81
N VAL A 172 -33.84 -21.04 -76.10
CA VAL A 172 -35.17 -21.26 -76.70
C VAL A 172 -35.62 -20.01 -77.46
N PHE A 173 -35.42 -18.82 -76.90
CA PHE A 173 -35.69 -17.55 -77.57
C PHE A 173 -34.94 -17.45 -78.91
N TRP A 174 -33.64 -17.75 -78.93
CA TRP A 174 -32.85 -17.77 -80.17
C TRP A 174 -33.34 -18.82 -81.18
N GLN A 175 -33.83 -19.97 -80.73
CA GLN A 175 -34.40 -20.99 -81.63
C GLN A 175 -35.73 -20.54 -82.25
N ILE A 176 -36.56 -19.83 -81.48
CA ILE A 176 -37.82 -19.25 -81.98
C ILE A 176 -37.53 -18.09 -82.92
N HIS A 177 -36.64 -17.16 -82.55
CA HIS A 177 -36.26 -16.01 -83.37
C HIS A 177 -35.60 -16.42 -84.71
N LYS A 178 -34.90 -17.55 -84.78
CA LYS A 178 -34.34 -18.08 -86.04
C LYS A 178 -35.38 -18.73 -86.95
N ARG A 179 -36.61 -19.00 -86.48
CA ARG A 179 -37.71 -19.44 -87.34
C ARG A 179 -38.27 -18.21 -88.05
N SER A 180 -38.23 -18.21 -89.37
CA SER A 180 -38.93 -17.20 -90.17
C SER A 180 -40.44 -17.33 -89.94
N ALA A 181 -41.12 -16.21 -89.64
CA ALA A 181 -42.57 -16.16 -89.46
C ALA A 181 -43.28 -16.78 -90.68
N ARG A 182 -44.11 -17.80 -90.45
CA ARG A 182 -44.86 -18.45 -91.53
C ARG A 182 -46.14 -17.64 -91.74
N PRO A 183 -46.38 -17.06 -92.93
CA PRO A 183 -47.62 -16.34 -93.18
C PRO A 183 -48.80 -17.34 -93.03
N ASN A 184 -49.71 -17.05 -92.10
CA ASN A 184 -50.91 -17.82 -91.71
C ASN A 184 -50.74 -19.02 -90.74
N SER A 185 -49.72 -19.03 -89.87
CA SER A 185 -49.64 -20.00 -88.76
C SER A 185 -50.45 -19.53 -87.54
N LEU A 186 -51.51 -20.25 -87.19
CA LEU A 186 -52.33 -19.99 -85.99
C LEU A 186 -51.51 -20.05 -84.69
N VAL A 187 -50.43 -20.83 -84.69
CA VAL A 187 -49.52 -20.96 -83.54
C VAL A 187 -48.66 -19.71 -83.38
N ASP A 188 -48.20 -19.11 -84.49
CA ASP A 188 -47.40 -17.88 -84.42
C ASP A 188 -48.27 -16.69 -84.00
N GLN A 189 -49.56 -16.67 -84.41
CA GLN A 189 -50.54 -15.69 -83.92
C GLN A 189 -50.82 -15.85 -82.42
N GLN A 190 -51.02 -17.08 -81.94
CA GLN A 190 -51.16 -17.35 -80.50
C GLN A 190 -49.92 -16.96 -79.70
N VAL A 191 -48.71 -17.12 -80.27
CA VAL A 191 -47.47 -16.67 -79.64
C VAL A 191 -47.40 -15.14 -79.56
N LEU A 192 -47.81 -14.43 -80.61
CA LEU A 192 -47.91 -12.97 -80.59
C LEU A 192 -48.96 -12.49 -79.57
N ASP A 193 -50.14 -13.10 -79.53
CA ASP A 193 -51.18 -12.75 -78.54
C ASP A 193 -50.68 -13.00 -77.10
N VAL A 194 -49.92 -14.07 -76.88
CA VAL A 194 -49.28 -14.36 -75.58
C VAL A 194 -48.16 -13.35 -75.28
N ILE A 195 -47.36 -12.94 -76.28
CA ILE A 195 -46.38 -11.86 -76.14
C ILE A 195 -47.09 -10.56 -75.73
N ASP A 196 -48.18 -10.18 -76.39
CA ASP A 196 -48.94 -8.98 -76.06
C ASP A 196 -49.48 -9.02 -74.62
N ILE A 197 -49.96 -10.19 -74.15
CA ILE A 197 -50.41 -10.37 -72.75
C ILE A 197 -49.23 -10.25 -71.77
N TYR A 198 -48.09 -10.87 -72.07
CA TYR A 198 -46.90 -10.78 -71.22
C TYR A 198 -46.27 -9.39 -71.25
N GLU A 199 -46.31 -8.68 -72.38
CA GLU A 199 -45.89 -7.29 -72.50
C GLU A 199 -46.80 -6.39 -71.67
N ALA A 200 -48.12 -6.57 -71.73
CA ALA A 200 -49.06 -5.86 -70.85
C ALA A 200 -48.82 -6.17 -69.36
N GLN A 201 -48.52 -7.42 -69.01
CA GLN A 201 -48.22 -7.81 -67.63
C GLN A 201 -46.85 -7.30 -67.15
N MET A 202 -45.84 -7.27 -68.04
CA MET A 202 -44.52 -6.68 -67.80
C MET A 202 -44.63 -5.17 -67.62
N GLU A 203 -45.41 -4.48 -68.44
CA GLU A 203 -45.70 -3.06 -68.27
C GLU A 203 -46.40 -2.80 -66.94
N GLN A 204 -47.35 -3.64 -66.54
CA GLN A 204 -48.02 -3.53 -65.24
C GLN A 204 -47.03 -3.76 -64.07
N GLN A 205 -46.19 -4.78 -64.12
CA GLN A 205 -45.18 -5.04 -63.08
C GLN A 205 -44.11 -3.95 -63.03
N SER A 206 -43.66 -3.47 -64.19
CA SER A 206 -42.74 -2.34 -64.31
C SER A 206 -43.35 -1.07 -63.73
N TYR A 207 -44.63 -0.82 -63.98
CA TYR A 207 -45.38 0.29 -63.38
C TYR A 207 -45.43 0.17 -61.85
N PHE A 208 -45.77 -1.00 -61.30
CA PHE A 208 -45.78 -1.23 -59.85
C PHE A 208 -44.39 -1.09 -59.22
N GLN A 209 -43.36 -1.62 -59.87
CA GLN A 209 -41.99 -1.54 -59.37
C GLN A 209 -41.48 -0.09 -59.42
N CYS A 210 -41.74 0.63 -60.51
CA CYS A 210 -41.43 2.05 -60.64
C CYS A 210 -42.17 2.87 -59.57
N PHE A 211 -43.44 2.55 -59.30
CA PHE A 211 -44.21 3.19 -58.24
C PHE A 211 -43.60 2.93 -56.85
N SER A 212 -43.21 1.68 -56.54
CA SER A 212 -42.55 1.36 -55.26
C SER A 212 -41.17 2.01 -55.11
N TYR A 213 -40.39 2.11 -56.19
CA TYR A 213 -39.10 2.79 -56.18
C TYR A 213 -39.29 4.29 -56.00
N GLN A 214 -40.33 4.86 -56.61
CA GLN A 214 -40.68 6.26 -56.43
C GLN A 214 -41.10 6.56 -54.99
N GLU A 215 -41.86 5.67 -54.35
CA GLU A 215 -42.21 5.77 -52.92
C GLU A 215 -40.96 5.71 -52.02
N GLN A 216 -40.07 4.75 -52.23
CA GLN A 216 -38.79 4.67 -51.50
C GLN A 216 -37.90 5.91 -51.72
N LEU A 217 -37.90 6.48 -52.92
CA LEU A 217 -37.20 7.72 -53.22
C LEU A 217 -37.82 8.93 -52.50
N MET A 218 -39.13 8.93 -52.29
CA MET A 218 -39.82 9.96 -51.50
C MET A 218 -39.48 9.84 -50.01
N ASP A 219 -39.48 8.61 -49.47
CA ASP A 219 -39.12 8.36 -48.06
C ASP A 219 -37.66 8.72 -47.77
N THR A 220 -36.73 8.31 -48.63
CA THR A 220 -35.30 8.67 -48.50
C THR A 220 -35.05 10.16 -48.71
N LYS A 221 -35.88 10.87 -49.49
CA LYS A 221 -35.85 12.34 -49.55
C LYS A 221 -36.36 12.96 -48.26
N ALA A 222 -37.44 12.44 -47.68
CA ALA A 222 -37.97 12.92 -46.40
C ALA A 222 -36.96 12.76 -45.25
N GLN A 223 -36.33 11.58 -45.14
CA GLN A 223 -35.27 11.34 -44.15
C GLN A 223 -34.06 12.26 -44.32
N ARG A 224 -33.66 12.56 -45.57
CA ARG A 224 -32.58 13.51 -45.83
C ARG A 224 -32.93 14.93 -45.41
N GLU A 225 -34.18 15.33 -45.56
CA GLU A 225 -34.65 16.64 -45.12
C GLU A 225 -34.73 16.72 -43.58
N GLU A 226 -35.15 15.65 -42.92
CA GLU A 226 -35.12 15.54 -41.46
C GLU A 226 -33.70 15.66 -40.90
N LEU A 227 -32.74 14.90 -41.46
CA LEU A 227 -31.32 15.01 -41.10
C LEU A 227 -30.76 16.41 -41.39
N ARG A 228 -31.19 17.08 -42.46
CA ARG A 228 -30.80 18.48 -42.73
C ARG A 228 -31.32 19.44 -41.66
N ASN A 229 -32.55 19.26 -41.23
CA ASN A 229 -33.15 20.06 -40.16
C ASN A 229 -32.41 19.83 -38.83
N GLU A 230 -32.07 18.59 -38.52
CA GLU A 230 -31.26 18.26 -37.33
C GLU A 230 -29.86 18.89 -37.40
N ILE A 231 -29.18 18.80 -38.54
CA ILE A 231 -27.89 19.46 -38.76
C ILE A 231 -28.02 20.99 -38.58
N GLN A 232 -29.09 21.59 -39.10
CA GLN A 232 -29.34 23.02 -38.96
C GLN A 232 -29.59 23.41 -37.49
N GLN A 233 -30.32 22.58 -36.75
CA GLN A 233 -30.58 22.78 -35.33
C GLN A 233 -29.30 22.64 -34.50
N LEU A 234 -28.50 21.59 -34.75
CA LEU A 234 -27.17 21.41 -34.13
C LEU A 234 -26.23 22.58 -34.44
N LYS A 235 -26.32 23.15 -35.64
CA LYS A 235 -25.55 24.34 -36.02
C LYS A 235 -26.00 25.58 -35.25
N GLN A 236 -27.30 25.80 -35.08
CA GLN A 236 -27.83 26.87 -34.22
C GLN A 236 -27.41 26.69 -32.74
N ASP A 237 -27.40 25.44 -32.24
CA ASP A 237 -26.90 25.13 -30.91
C ASP A 237 -25.40 25.38 -30.76
N LEU A 238 -24.61 25.19 -31.82
CA LEU A 238 -23.20 25.55 -31.86
C LEU A 238 -22.99 27.06 -31.88
N GLU A 239 -23.81 27.80 -32.63
CA GLU A 239 -23.75 29.26 -32.75
C GLU A 239 -24.29 29.99 -31.51
N SER A 240 -25.20 29.38 -30.75
CA SER A 240 -25.73 29.94 -29.49
C SER A 240 -24.81 29.73 -28.28
N ARG A 241 -23.72 28.97 -28.43
CA ARG A 241 -22.72 28.81 -27.38
C ARG A 241 -21.97 30.13 -27.14
N PRO A 242 -21.74 30.52 -25.88
CA PRO A 242 -21.06 31.76 -25.56
C PRO A 242 -19.68 31.80 -26.19
N THR A 243 -19.43 32.85 -26.95
CA THR A 243 -18.20 33.03 -27.70
C THR A 243 -17.01 33.09 -26.75
N VAL A 244 -15.81 32.64 -27.17
CA VAL A 244 -14.59 32.67 -26.34
C VAL A 244 -14.30 34.06 -25.75
N LYS A 245 -14.74 35.13 -26.42
CA LYS A 245 -14.66 36.51 -25.94
C LYS A 245 -15.57 36.78 -24.74
N GLU A 246 -16.80 36.27 -24.75
CA GLU A 246 -17.77 36.40 -23.65
C GLU A 246 -17.33 35.56 -22.45
N LEU A 247 -16.80 34.35 -22.70
CA LEU A 247 -16.23 33.50 -21.67
C LEU A 247 -15.00 34.14 -21.02
N LYS A 248 -14.19 34.87 -21.81
CA LYS A 248 -13.11 35.71 -21.27
C LYS A 248 -13.63 36.89 -20.45
N SER A 249 -14.71 37.57 -20.86
CA SER A 249 -15.28 38.64 -20.04
C SER A 249 -15.88 38.13 -18.73
N TYR A 250 -16.54 36.96 -18.74
CA TYR A 250 -17.06 36.33 -17.52
C TYR A 250 -15.92 35.87 -16.60
N LYS A 251 -14.82 35.34 -17.16
CA LYS A 251 -13.61 35.00 -16.41
C LYS A 251 -12.95 36.25 -15.79
N GLU A 252 -12.94 37.37 -16.50
CA GLU A 252 -12.41 38.64 -16.00
C GLU A 252 -13.28 39.24 -14.89
N GLN A 253 -14.62 39.11 -15.02
CA GLN A 253 -15.56 39.46 -13.95
C GLN A 253 -15.39 38.58 -12.72
N LEU A 254 -15.24 37.26 -12.88
CA LEU A 254 -14.94 36.34 -11.80
C LEU A 254 -13.64 36.71 -11.07
N ARG A 255 -12.59 37.07 -11.82
CA ARG A 255 -11.34 37.58 -11.24
C ARG A 255 -11.50 38.89 -10.48
N ARG A 256 -12.41 39.79 -10.91
CA ARG A 256 -12.73 41.00 -10.14
C ARG A 256 -13.43 40.64 -8.83
N MET A 257 -14.37 39.70 -8.86
CA MET A 257 -15.06 39.23 -7.67
C MET A 257 -14.09 38.53 -6.71
N ASP A 258 -13.19 37.68 -7.22
CA ASP A 258 -12.13 37.04 -6.42
C ASP A 258 -11.21 38.06 -5.75
N ARG A 259 -10.86 39.15 -6.45
CA ARG A 259 -10.06 40.23 -5.86
C ARG A 259 -10.80 40.92 -4.72
N LEU A 260 -12.11 41.17 -4.87
CA LEU A 260 -12.93 41.74 -3.80
C LEU A 260 -13.08 40.78 -2.61
N ILE A 261 -13.18 39.48 -2.89
CA ILE A 261 -13.21 38.42 -1.87
C ILE A 261 -11.87 38.38 -1.12
N HIS A 262 -10.73 38.35 -1.81
CA HIS A 262 -9.40 38.36 -1.21
C HIS A 262 -9.12 39.63 -0.40
N GLN A 263 -9.58 40.79 -0.89
CA GLN A 263 -9.48 42.05 -0.14
C GLN A 263 -10.26 42.00 1.17
N ARG A 264 -11.41 41.29 1.19
CA ARG A 264 -12.20 41.09 2.42
C ARG A 264 -11.55 40.10 3.38
N TYR A 265 -10.92 39.03 2.88
CA TYR A 265 -10.20 38.06 3.71
C TYR A 265 -8.90 38.61 4.33
N SER A 266 -8.26 39.61 3.72
CA SER A 266 -7.08 40.28 4.28
C SER A 266 -7.36 41.07 5.57
N VAL A 267 -8.62 41.39 5.88
CA VAL A 267 -9.00 42.16 7.08
C VAL A 267 -9.18 41.23 8.31
N TYR A 268 -9.19 39.91 8.14
CA TYR A 268 -9.54 38.94 9.20
C TYR A 268 -8.38 38.09 9.76
N LEU A 269 -7.11 38.47 9.55
CA LEU A 269 -6.00 37.90 10.33
C LEU A 269 -5.13 39.00 10.95
N PRO A 270 -5.12 39.15 12.28
CA PRO A 270 -4.11 39.94 12.96
C PRO A 270 -2.76 39.23 12.83
N SER A 271 -1.76 39.95 12.32
CA SER A 271 -0.35 39.59 12.48
C SER A 271 -0.07 39.40 13.97
N SER A 272 0.32 38.19 14.38
CA SER A 272 0.83 37.91 15.72
C SER A 272 2.07 38.77 15.99
N LYS A 273 1.87 39.88 16.69
CA LYS A 273 2.90 40.52 17.52
C LYS A 273 2.46 40.32 18.97
N ALA A 274 3.44 39.95 19.79
CA ALA A 274 3.30 39.60 21.18
C ALA A 274 2.54 40.65 22.01
N GLY A 275 1.68 40.15 22.90
CA GLY A 275 1.23 40.83 24.13
C GLY A 275 0.08 41.82 24.00
N ALA A 276 -1.14 41.42 24.38
CA ALA A 276 -2.03 42.20 25.25
C ALA A 276 -3.41 41.52 25.43
N SER A 277 -3.87 41.59 26.69
CA SER A 277 -5.20 41.45 27.29
C SER A 277 -6.45 41.09 26.46
N ILE A 278 -7.23 40.21 27.07
CA ILE A 278 -8.67 39.97 26.84
C ILE A 278 -9.46 41.26 27.14
N ASN A 279 -10.23 41.75 26.16
CA ASN A 279 -11.58 42.35 26.24
C ASN A 279 -11.87 43.24 25.02
N SER A 280 -13.16 43.30 24.63
CA SER A 280 -13.77 44.15 23.57
C SER A 280 -13.90 43.43 22.22
N LEU A 281 -15.05 43.29 21.56
CA LEU A 281 -16.42 43.72 21.81
C LEU A 281 -17.31 42.97 20.80
N TYR A 282 -18.51 42.57 21.23
CA TYR A 282 -19.64 42.37 20.34
C TYR A 282 -20.07 43.72 19.76
N VAL A 283 -20.09 43.88 18.44
CA VAL A 283 -21.08 44.72 17.73
C VAL A 283 -21.38 44.06 16.39
N PHE A 284 -22.54 43.40 16.29
CA PHE A 284 -23.20 43.10 15.04
C PHE A 284 -23.80 44.41 14.52
N ASP A 285 -23.34 44.89 13.37
CA ASP A 285 -24.06 45.93 12.63
C ASP A 285 -25.03 45.28 11.64
N SER A 286 -26.27 45.75 11.68
CA SER A 286 -27.49 45.08 11.22
C SER A 286 -27.91 45.43 9.78
N ASP A 287 -26.97 45.79 8.90
CA ASP A 287 -27.31 46.40 7.60
C ASP A 287 -27.00 45.55 6.36
N PHE A 288 -26.81 44.23 6.51
CA PHE A 288 -26.60 43.34 5.36
C PHE A 288 -27.62 42.20 5.23
N ALA A 289 -28.83 42.40 5.77
CA ALA A 289 -29.97 41.48 5.63
C ALA A 289 -30.72 41.58 4.28
N GLY A 290 -30.18 42.30 3.29
CA GLY A 290 -30.94 42.70 2.09
C GLY A 290 -30.61 42.04 0.75
N LEU A 291 -29.48 41.35 0.58
CA LEU A 291 -29.13 40.78 -0.72
C LEU A 291 -28.51 39.40 -0.57
N PHE A 292 -29.00 38.45 -1.37
CA PHE A 292 -28.69 37.02 -1.40
C PHE A 292 -29.53 36.12 -0.49
N ILE A 293 -30.84 36.13 -0.72
CA ILE A 293 -31.64 34.90 -0.60
C ILE A 293 -31.35 34.08 -1.86
N LEU A 294 -30.56 33.01 -1.75
CA LEU A 294 -30.42 31.97 -2.77
C LEU A 294 -30.71 30.60 -2.12
N PRO A 295 -31.45 29.70 -2.79
CA PRO A 295 -31.93 28.42 -2.24
C PRO A 295 -30.82 27.45 -1.77
N ASP A 296 -29.58 27.68 -2.18
CA ASP A 296 -28.46 26.75 -1.97
C ASP A 296 -27.94 26.73 -0.53
N PHE A 297 -28.14 27.82 0.24
CA PHE A 297 -27.74 27.87 1.64
C PHE A 297 -28.69 27.05 2.54
N GLN A 298 -29.92 26.84 2.10
CA GLN A 298 -30.89 25.99 2.79
C GLN A 298 -30.52 24.52 2.60
N VAL A 299 -30.18 24.12 1.37
CA VAL A 299 -29.78 22.75 1.03
C VAL A 299 -28.49 22.34 1.76
N LEU A 300 -27.51 23.24 1.86
CA LEU A 300 -26.28 22.97 2.62
C LEU A 300 -26.52 22.88 4.13
N ASN A 301 -27.43 23.67 4.68
CA ASN A 301 -27.82 23.58 6.08
C ASN A 301 -28.68 22.33 6.36
N ASP A 302 -29.50 21.89 5.41
CA ASP A 302 -30.30 20.68 5.50
C ASP A 302 -29.42 19.42 5.42
N ILE A 303 -28.44 19.40 4.51
CA ILE A 303 -27.42 18.33 4.43
C ILE A 303 -26.57 18.31 5.71
N ARG A 304 -26.20 19.48 6.23
CA ARG A 304 -25.47 19.57 7.50
C ARG A 304 -26.34 19.13 8.68
N ALA A 305 -27.63 19.44 8.69
CA ALA A 305 -28.56 18.98 9.72
C ALA A 305 -28.72 17.46 9.69
N VAL A 306 -28.86 16.86 8.50
CA VAL A 306 -28.94 15.40 8.32
C VAL A 306 -27.66 14.67 8.73
N LEU A 307 -26.49 15.30 8.51
CA LEU A 307 -25.20 14.71 8.88
C LEU A 307 -24.81 14.91 10.36
N THR A 308 -25.53 15.77 11.10
CA THR A 308 -25.16 16.11 12.49
C THR A 308 -26.19 15.68 13.53
N THR A 309 -27.41 15.27 13.16
CA THR A 309 -28.34 14.63 14.12
C THR A 309 -28.10 13.13 14.22
N SER A 310 -27.85 12.67 15.45
CA SER A 310 -27.62 11.28 15.86
C SER A 310 -28.89 10.39 15.82
N GLY A 311 -29.68 10.47 14.76
CA GLY A 311 -30.94 9.73 14.63
C GLY A 311 -31.40 9.63 13.16
N ALA A 312 -30.74 8.78 12.38
CA ALA A 312 -31.14 8.51 11.00
C ALA A 312 -32.45 7.69 10.96
N PRO A 313 -33.50 8.10 10.22
CA PRO A 313 -34.63 7.23 9.96
C PRO A 313 -34.24 6.20 8.89
N LEU A 314 -34.06 4.95 9.33
CA LEU A 314 -33.99 3.76 8.49
C LEU A 314 -35.30 3.57 7.70
N ARG A 315 -35.41 4.15 6.49
CA ARG A 315 -36.49 3.85 5.54
C ARG A 315 -35.99 3.82 4.10
N LEU A 316 -35.14 2.84 3.78
CA LEU A 316 -34.93 2.40 2.39
C LEU A 316 -35.25 0.92 2.28
N HIS A 317 -36.55 0.58 2.28
CA HIS A 317 -37.07 -0.62 1.63
C HIS A 317 -38.60 -0.54 1.53
N ARG A 318 -39.14 -0.11 0.38
CA ARG A 318 -40.30 -0.75 -0.25
C ARG A 318 -40.48 -0.27 -1.69
N ALA A 319 -40.53 -1.21 -2.62
CA ALA A 319 -40.89 -0.97 -4.01
C ALA A 319 -42.39 -1.19 -4.26
N ARG A 320 -42.94 -0.38 -5.18
CA ARG A 320 -44.15 -0.50 -6.04
C ARG A 320 -45.56 -0.27 -5.43
N PRO A 321 -46.60 0.05 -6.24
CA PRO A 321 -46.67 0.32 -7.69
C PRO A 321 -47.44 1.61 -8.09
N SER A 322 -47.44 1.86 -9.41
CA SER A 322 -47.90 3.03 -10.16
C SER A 322 -49.39 3.41 -10.03
N THR A 323 -49.68 4.70 -10.07
CA THR A 323 -50.92 5.25 -10.65
C THR A 323 -50.66 6.60 -11.32
N SER A 324 -51.46 6.85 -12.34
CA SER A 324 -51.36 7.79 -13.46
C SER A 324 -51.39 9.31 -13.15
N HIS A 325 -50.82 10.05 -14.11
CA HIS A 325 -51.10 11.44 -14.53
C HIS A 325 -50.27 12.59 -13.93
N PRO A 326 -50.05 13.66 -14.72
CA PRO A 326 -48.74 14.25 -14.97
C PRO A 326 -48.64 15.64 -14.32
N LEU A 327 -47.51 16.30 -14.54
CA LEU A 327 -47.10 17.64 -14.07
C LEU A 327 -46.15 17.58 -12.86
N SER A 328 -44.86 17.61 -13.19
CA SER A 328 -43.76 18.29 -12.47
C SER A 328 -42.47 17.47 -12.57
N ASN A 329 -41.93 17.38 -13.79
CA ASN A 329 -40.53 16.99 -13.99
C ASN A 329 -39.71 18.27 -14.19
N ARG A 330 -39.43 18.97 -13.08
CA ARG A 330 -38.45 20.06 -13.05
C ARG A 330 -37.80 20.15 -11.68
N ALA A 331 -37.01 19.14 -11.30
CA ALA A 331 -36.04 19.22 -10.20
C ALA A 331 -35.21 17.92 -10.07
N SER A 332 -34.68 17.40 -11.18
CA SER A 332 -33.66 16.35 -11.12
C SER A 332 -32.63 16.57 -12.22
N GLU A 333 -32.08 17.79 -12.24
CA GLU A 333 -30.82 18.04 -12.93
C GLU A 333 -29.69 17.54 -12.01
N MET A 334 -29.40 16.26 -12.22
CA MET A 334 -28.05 15.74 -12.46
C MET A 334 -26.95 16.78 -12.21
N VAL A 335 -26.34 16.74 -11.01
CA VAL A 335 -25.02 17.35 -10.80
C VAL A 335 -24.08 16.66 -11.79
N GLU A 336 -23.79 17.32 -12.90
CA GLU A 336 -22.96 16.74 -13.95
C GLU A 336 -21.58 16.39 -13.35
N PRO A 337 -21.06 15.16 -13.58
CA PRO A 337 -19.77 14.70 -13.06
C PRO A 337 -18.58 15.61 -13.37
N LYS A 338 -18.73 16.52 -14.36
CA LYS A 338 -17.70 17.46 -14.80
C LYS A 338 -17.39 18.54 -13.75
N TYR A 339 -18.38 19.03 -13.00
CA TYR A 339 -18.17 20.05 -11.97
C TYR A 339 -17.45 19.48 -10.74
N LEU A 340 -17.76 18.24 -10.37
CA LEU A 340 -17.04 17.49 -9.33
C LEU A 340 -15.58 17.23 -9.74
N LEU A 341 -15.33 16.87 -11.00
CA LEU A 341 -13.98 16.61 -11.50
C LEU A 341 -13.09 17.87 -11.50
N VAL A 342 -13.65 19.02 -11.91
CA VAL A 342 -12.93 20.30 -11.87
C VAL A 342 -12.64 20.73 -10.43
N SER A 343 -13.62 20.53 -9.52
CA SER A 343 -13.45 20.85 -8.09
C SER A 343 -12.36 19.98 -7.44
N LEU A 344 -12.31 18.69 -7.76
CA LEU A 344 -11.22 17.81 -7.31
C LEU A 344 -9.84 18.24 -7.86
N SER A 345 -9.78 18.66 -9.13
CA SER A 345 -8.51 19.07 -9.76
C SER A 345 -7.93 20.36 -9.16
N LEU A 346 -8.79 21.31 -8.76
CA LEU A 346 -8.39 22.54 -8.09
C LEU A 346 -7.86 22.26 -6.68
N CYS A 347 -8.54 21.39 -5.92
CA CYS A 347 -8.08 20.97 -4.59
C CYS A 347 -6.72 20.24 -4.64
N ALA A 348 -6.48 19.43 -5.67
CA ALA A 348 -5.19 18.73 -5.84
C ALA A 348 -4.03 19.71 -6.13
N LEU A 349 -4.29 20.76 -6.91
CA LEU A 349 -3.30 21.79 -7.23
C LEU A 349 -2.93 22.64 -6.00
N ASP A 350 -3.93 23.01 -5.19
CA ASP A 350 -3.72 23.76 -3.95
C ASP A 350 -2.94 22.92 -2.93
N LEU A 351 -3.23 21.62 -2.86
CA LEU A 351 -2.50 20.68 -2.00
C LEU A 351 -1.03 20.54 -2.45
N HIS A 352 -0.77 20.46 -3.76
CA HIS A 352 0.58 20.42 -4.31
C HIS A 352 1.39 21.70 -3.99
N CYS A 353 0.78 22.87 -4.15
CA CYS A 353 1.38 24.14 -3.76
C CYS A 353 1.67 24.21 -2.26
N GLY A 354 0.75 23.71 -1.43
CA GLY A 354 0.92 23.64 0.03
C GLY A 354 2.07 22.74 0.43
N LEU A 355 2.13 21.53 -0.14
CA LEU A 355 3.19 20.54 0.13
C LEU A 355 4.56 21.00 -0.36
N SER A 356 4.65 21.65 -1.52
CA SER A 356 5.89 22.22 -2.02
C SER A 356 6.44 23.32 -1.09
N LYS A 357 5.56 24.17 -0.56
CA LYS A 357 5.94 25.20 0.44
C LYS A 357 6.33 24.58 1.78
N LEU A 358 5.69 23.48 2.18
CA LEU A 358 6.00 22.74 3.39
C LEU A 358 7.37 22.05 3.28
N MET A 359 7.66 21.40 2.14
CA MET A 359 8.98 20.83 1.82
C MET A 359 10.09 21.87 1.89
N LEU A 360 9.90 23.04 1.28
CA LEU A 360 10.91 24.11 1.32
C LEU A 360 11.16 24.64 2.74
N ARG A 361 10.20 24.48 3.66
CA ARG A 361 10.34 24.89 5.06
C ARG A 361 10.95 23.80 5.95
N LEU A 362 10.65 22.53 5.68
CA LEU A 362 11.12 21.40 6.49
C LEU A 362 12.47 20.86 6.00
N VAL A 363 12.81 20.99 4.72
CA VAL A 363 14.01 20.41 4.09
C VAL A 363 14.69 21.42 3.13
N PRO A 364 15.44 22.42 3.65
CA PRO A 364 16.02 23.50 2.84
C PRO A 364 17.13 23.09 1.85
N TRP A 365 17.64 21.87 1.94
CA TRP A 365 18.86 21.40 1.24
C TRP A 365 18.60 20.54 -0.01
N GLN A 366 17.34 20.35 -0.42
CA GLN A 366 17.03 19.72 -1.70
C GLN A 366 17.12 20.73 -2.86
N PRO A 367 17.65 20.35 -4.03
CA PRO A 367 17.70 21.23 -5.19
C PRO A 367 16.28 21.44 -5.72
N ALA A 368 15.86 22.70 -5.83
CA ALA A 368 14.61 23.05 -6.50
C ALA A 368 14.70 22.65 -7.98
N GLY A 369 14.19 21.46 -8.31
CA GLY A 369 13.95 21.07 -9.68
C GLY A 369 12.91 22.02 -10.27
N ALA A 370 13.27 22.74 -11.33
CA ALA A 370 12.37 23.58 -12.09
C ALA A 370 11.38 22.67 -12.85
N THR A 371 10.39 22.11 -12.16
CA THR A 371 9.33 21.35 -12.82
C THR A 371 8.22 22.32 -13.23
N SER A 372 8.17 22.52 -14.54
CA SER A 372 7.15 23.25 -15.30
C SER A 372 5.75 23.19 -14.68
N LEU A 373 5.17 24.37 -14.44
CA LEU A 373 3.84 24.61 -13.85
C LEU A 373 2.67 24.13 -14.75
N MET A 374 2.92 23.31 -15.76
CA MET A 374 1.94 23.00 -16.82
C MET A 374 1.73 21.51 -17.12
N GLU A 375 2.31 20.60 -16.34
CA GLU A 375 2.00 19.18 -16.46
C GLU A 375 1.03 18.78 -15.34
N SER A 376 -0.01 18.03 -15.69
CA SER A 376 -1.06 17.62 -14.75
C SER A 376 -0.43 16.93 -13.54
N VAL A 377 -0.49 17.57 -12.37
CA VAL A 377 0.00 17.01 -11.10
C VAL A 377 -0.77 15.72 -10.85
N ARG A 378 -0.08 14.58 -10.94
CA ARG A 378 -0.71 13.30 -10.70
C ARG A 378 -0.72 13.01 -9.20
N VAL A 379 -1.70 12.25 -8.75
CA VAL A 379 -1.87 11.92 -7.33
C VAL A 379 -0.68 11.10 -6.81
N GLU A 380 -0.06 10.31 -7.69
CA GLU A 380 1.15 9.54 -7.42
C GLU A 380 2.34 10.44 -7.08
N ASP A 381 2.50 11.57 -7.79
CA ASP A 381 3.58 12.52 -7.53
C ASP A 381 3.36 13.24 -6.18
N LEU A 382 2.09 13.48 -5.82
CA LEU A 382 1.70 14.07 -4.54
C LEU A 382 1.90 13.09 -3.37
N MET A 383 1.58 11.82 -3.57
CA MET A 383 1.84 10.75 -2.61
C MET A 383 3.34 10.57 -2.39
N LEU A 384 4.14 10.57 -3.45
CA LEU A 384 5.60 10.50 -3.33
C LEU A 384 6.19 11.70 -2.55
N LEU A 385 5.64 12.90 -2.74
CA LEU A 385 6.04 14.10 -2.00
C LEU A 385 5.69 14.00 -0.50
N VAL A 386 4.51 13.45 -0.20
CA VAL A 386 4.04 13.22 1.17
C VAL A 386 4.81 12.08 1.83
N ASP A 387 5.08 10.99 1.11
CA ASP A 387 5.85 9.85 1.61
C ASP A 387 7.31 10.26 1.87
N SER A 388 7.92 11.07 1.00
CA SER A 388 9.25 11.65 1.22
C SER A 388 9.29 12.55 2.46
N LEU A 389 8.25 13.36 2.67
CA LEU A 389 8.11 14.19 3.87
C LEU A 389 7.90 13.34 5.14
N LEU A 390 7.12 12.28 5.05
CA LEU A 390 6.85 11.37 6.16
C LEU A 390 8.09 10.57 6.52
N GLU A 391 8.86 10.04 5.57
CA GLU A 391 10.12 9.33 5.83
C GLU A 391 11.16 10.24 6.49
N GLU A 392 11.28 11.51 6.09
CA GLU A 392 12.23 12.43 6.74
C GLU A 392 11.78 12.85 8.16
N THR A 393 10.47 12.97 8.42
CA THR A 393 9.94 13.31 9.76
C THR A 393 9.82 12.12 10.73
N ASN A 394 9.77 10.88 10.23
CA ASN A 394 9.66 9.65 11.04
C ASN A 394 11.00 9.09 11.53
N SER A 395 12.12 9.74 11.23
CA SER A 395 13.44 9.38 11.76
C SER A 395 13.66 9.81 13.23
N GLY A 396 12.60 10.26 13.90
CA GLY A 396 12.60 10.61 15.32
C GLY A 396 12.27 9.41 16.19
N GLU A 397 13.27 8.98 16.96
CA GLU A 397 13.17 8.09 18.14
C GLU A 397 13.28 6.58 17.88
N ASP A 398 14.51 6.10 17.67
CA ASP A 398 15.10 5.19 18.67
C ASP A 398 16.63 5.01 18.53
N THR A 399 17.28 5.05 19.68
CA THR A 399 18.73 4.83 19.95
C THR A 399 19.70 5.96 19.59
N VAL A 400 20.63 6.19 20.52
CA VAL A 400 21.83 7.03 20.38
C VAL A 400 22.72 6.44 19.29
N LEU A 401 22.42 6.71 18.03
CA LEU A 401 23.36 6.77 16.93
C LEU A 401 22.92 7.96 16.10
N ARG A 402 23.57 9.10 16.34
CA ARG A 402 23.58 10.25 15.45
C ARG A 402 23.60 9.71 14.02
N SER A 403 22.47 9.81 13.30
CA SER A 403 22.39 9.37 11.90
C SER A 403 23.64 9.91 11.20
N PRO A 404 24.45 9.05 10.57
CA PRO A 404 25.77 9.47 10.15
C PRO A 404 25.59 10.72 9.29
N THR A 405 26.24 11.81 9.68
CA THR A 405 26.09 13.09 8.98
C THR A 405 26.30 12.85 7.49
N ARG A 406 25.71 13.67 6.61
CA ARG A 406 25.89 13.53 5.14
C ARG A 406 27.36 13.30 4.76
N ASN A 407 28.28 13.95 5.46
CA ASN A 407 29.72 13.77 5.28
C ASN A 407 30.21 12.37 5.67
N THR A 408 29.68 11.78 6.74
CA THR A 408 29.95 10.40 7.16
C THR A 408 29.36 9.39 6.18
N LEU A 409 28.10 9.55 5.74
CA LEU A 409 27.50 8.66 4.73
C LEU A 409 28.24 8.75 3.40
N GLN A 410 28.59 9.97 2.97
CA GLN A 410 29.37 10.17 1.76
C GLN A 410 30.79 9.62 1.91
N SER A 411 31.39 9.68 3.11
CA SER A 411 32.67 9.03 3.40
C SER A 411 32.57 7.50 3.36
N MET A 412 31.50 6.92 3.89
CA MET A 412 31.23 5.48 3.84
C MET A 412 31.04 4.99 2.41
N VAL A 413 30.25 5.72 1.61
CA VAL A 413 30.04 5.42 0.20
C VAL A 413 31.32 5.60 -0.60
N SER A 414 32.08 6.67 -0.35
CA SER A 414 33.39 6.88 -0.99
C SER A 414 34.40 5.81 -0.61
N HIS A 415 34.36 5.31 0.63
CA HIS A 415 35.21 4.23 1.09
C HIS A 415 34.85 2.91 0.40
N PHE A 416 33.55 2.60 0.27
CA PHE A 416 33.08 1.44 -0.49
C PHE A 416 33.50 1.53 -1.96
N GLN A 417 33.35 2.71 -2.58
CA GLN A 417 33.81 2.95 -3.96
C GLN A 417 35.30 2.70 -4.14
N LYS A 418 36.14 3.04 -3.15
CA LYS A 418 37.59 2.75 -3.18
C LYS A 418 37.92 1.29 -2.92
N LEU A 419 37.20 0.60 -2.03
CA LEU A 419 37.44 -0.81 -1.72
C LEU A 419 37.08 -1.75 -2.88
N PHE A 420 36.09 -1.37 -3.69
CA PHE A 420 35.55 -2.20 -4.77
C PHE A 420 35.73 -1.59 -6.16
N ASP A 421 36.62 -0.60 -6.31
CA ASP A 421 37.00 0.06 -7.57
C ASP A 421 35.82 0.57 -8.41
N ILE A 422 34.91 1.30 -7.77
CA ILE A 422 33.70 1.85 -8.40
C ILE A 422 33.87 3.34 -8.64
N THR A 423 33.74 3.78 -9.90
CA THR A 423 33.95 5.17 -10.29
C THR A 423 32.69 6.05 -10.18
N SER A 424 31.50 5.46 -10.08
CA SER A 424 30.22 6.19 -10.03
C SER A 424 29.35 5.79 -8.83
N LEU A 425 28.48 6.70 -8.37
CA LEU A 425 27.52 6.42 -7.30
C LEU A 425 26.46 5.40 -7.75
N SER A 426 26.09 5.40 -9.03
CA SER A 426 25.13 4.45 -9.61
C SER A 426 25.66 3.02 -9.63
N GLY A 427 26.97 2.82 -9.68
CA GLY A 427 27.61 1.49 -9.64
C GLY A 427 27.66 0.86 -8.25
N VAL A 428 27.40 1.63 -7.18
CA VAL A 428 27.49 1.16 -5.79
C VAL A 428 26.44 0.08 -5.49
N TYR A 429 25.19 0.30 -5.86
CA TYR A 429 24.10 -0.65 -5.62
C TYR A 429 24.28 -1.98 -6.38
N PRO A 430 24.55 -1.97 -7.70
CA PRO A 430 24.85 -3.21 -8.43
C PRO A 430 26.01 -4.00 -7.81
N ARG A 431 27.10 -3.31 -7.44
CA ARG A 431 28.28 -3.96 -6.86
C ARG A 431 28.02 -4.49 -5.46
N MET A 432 27.23 -3.79 -4.65
CA MET A 432 26.81 -4.25 -3.33
C MET A 432 25.96 -5.52 -3.43
N ASN A 433 25.01 -5.57 -4.36
CA ASN A 433 24.23 -6.78 -4.61
C ASN A 433 25.12 -7.95 -5.04
N GLU A 434 26.09 -7.72 -5.92
CA GLU A 434 27.06 -8.74 -6.31
C GLU A 434 27.86 -9.27 -5.10
N VAL A 435 28.33 -8.40 -4.22
CA VAL A 435 29.02 -8.79 -2.98
C VAL A 435 28.12 -9.65 -2.08
N TYR A 436 26.86 -9.27 -1.90
CA TYR A 436 25.90 -10.06 -1.11
C TYR A 436 25.59 -11.41 -1.75
N THR A 437 25.41 -11.45 -3.06
CA THR A 437 25.20 -12.71 -3.79
C THR A 437 26.42 -13.62 -3.65
N ARG A 438 27.63 -13.11 -3.86
CA ARG A 438 28.88 -13.88 -3.71
C ARG A 438 29.10 -14.34 -2.28
N LEU A 439 28.80 -13.51 -1.29
CA LEU A 439 28.90 -13.89 0.13
C LEU A 439 27.89 -14.98 0.48
N GLY A 440 26.66 -14.90 -0.06
CA GLY A 440 25.63 -15.92 0.08
C GLY A 440 26.05 -17.24 -0.56
N GLU A 441 26.54 -17.19 -1.80
CA GLU A 441 27.10 -18.35 -2.53
C GLU A 441 28.23 -19.00 -1.73
N MET A 442 29.19 -18.20 -1.25
CA MET A 442 30.33 -18.71 -0.48
C MET A 442 29.89 -19.29 0.87
N THR A 443 28.97 -18.66 1.58
CA THR A 443 28.45 -19.16 2.85
C THR A 443 27.70 -20.49 2.65
N ASN A 444 26.94 -20.59 1.57
CA ASN A 444 26.22 -21.81 1.20
C ASN A 444 27.18 -22.93 0.79
N ALA A 445 28.16 -22.63 -0.07
CA ALA A 445 29.22 -23.57 -0.45
C ALA A 445 30.01 -24.06 0.77
N MET A 446 30.35 -23.17 1.70
CA MET A 446 31.03 -23.51 2.94
C MET A 446 30.17 -24.34 3.89
N ARG A 447 28.85 -24.16 3.90
CA ARG A 447 27.94 -25.03 4.66
C ARG A 447 27.90 -26.43 4.04
N ASN A 448 27.70 -26.51 2.73
CA ASN A 448 27.72 -27.79 2.01
C ASN A 448 29.05 -28.54 2.20
N LEU A 449 30.19 -27.84 2.13
CA LEU A 449 31.50 -28.47 2.36
C LEU A 449 31.65 -28.98 3.80
N ARG A 450 31.13 -28.27 4.80
CA ARG A 450 31.13 -28.77 6.19
C ARG A 450 30.26 -30.01 6.33
N ASP A 451 29.07 -30.01 5.73
CA ASP A 451 28.16 -31.16 5.78
C ASP A 451 28.78 -32.38 5.09
N ILE A 452 29.41 -32.19 3.92
CA ILE A 452 30.11 -33.22 3.15
C ILE A 452 31.31 -33.79 3.93
N LEU A 453 32.08 -32.92 4.60
CA LEU A 453 33.25 -33.31 5.39
C LEU A 453 32.87 -33.73 6.83
N ALA A 454 31.58 -33.79 7.15
CA ALA A 454 31.03 -34.09 8.48
C ALA A 454 31.65 -33.23 9.61
N LEU A 455 31.94 -31.96 9.33
CA LEU A 455 32.48 -30.99 10.27
C LEU A 455 31.34 -30.26 11.00
N ASP A 456 31.58 -29.84 12.24
CA ASP A 456 30.59 -29.04 12.97
C ASP A 456 30.28 -27.73 12.23
N HIS A 457 29.01 -27.30 12.26
CA HIS A 457 28.54 -26.07 11.61
C HIS A 457 29.26 -24.80 12.08
N ARG A 458 29.95 -24.86 13.24
CA ARG A 458 30.78 -23.78 13.79
C ARG A 458 32.28 -23.90 13.45
N ALA A 459 32.69 -24.90 12.68
CA ALA A 459 34.09 -25.10 12.32
C ALA A 459 34.64 -23.90 11.52
N PRO A 460 35.84 -23.38 11.87
CA PRO A 460 36.46 -22.26 11.19
C PRO A 460 36.85 -22.61 9.75
N LEU A 461 36.89 -21.61 8.87
CA LEU A 461 37.21 -21.79 7.43
C LEU A 461 38.56 -22.48 7.22
N SER A 462 39.55 -22.20 8.06
CA SER A 462 40.88 -22.80 7.99
C SER A 462 40.85 -24.32 8.19
N GLU A 463 39.97 -24.82 9.05
CA GLU A 463 39.84 -26.25 9.33
C GLU A 463 39.21 -26.99 8.15
N VAL A 464 38.18 -26.40 7.53
CA VAL A 464 37.57 -26.92 6.30
C VAL A 464 38.60 -26.98 5.17
N VAL A 465 39.38 -25.90 4.97
CA VAL A 465 40.41 -25.85 3.92
C VAL A 465 41.54 -26.84 4.19
N ASN A 466 41.97 -27.00 5.45
CA ASN A 466 43.01 -27.96 5.81
C ASN A 466 42.56 -29.42 5.63
N GLN A 467 41.30 -29.73 5.94
CA GLN A 467 40.70 -31.05 5.69
C GLN A 467 40.64 -31.35 4.19
N ILE A 468 40.19 -30.38 3.37
CA ILE A 468 40.19 -30.51 1.90
C ILE A 468 41.62 -30.67 1.38
N ALA A 469 42.58 -29.89 1.88
CA ALA A 469 43.98 -30.00 1.50
C ALA A 469 44.57 -31.36 1.91
N SER A 470 44.19 -31.91 3.06
CA SER A 470 44.60 -33.25 3.50
C SER A 470 44.01 -34.35 2.62
N LEU A 471 42.76 -34.21 2.19
CA LEU A 471 42.10 -35.16 1.28
C LEU A 471 42.74 -35.12 -0.13
N VAL A 472 43.04 -33.92 -0.63
CA VAL A 472 43.68 -33.73 -1.94
C VAL A 472 45.13 -34.19 -1.94
N ASN A 473 45.84 -34.09 -0.82
CA ASN A 473 47.23 -34.51 -0.68
C ASN A 473 47.42 -35.94 -0.15
N SER A 474 46.33 -36.70 0.08
CA SER A 474 46.43 -38.09 0.50
C SER A 474 46.95 -38.96 -0.66
N PRO A 475 48.01 -39.76 -0.46
CA PRO A 475 48.61 -40.58 -1.53
C PRO A 475 47.73 -41.75 -1.99
N GLU A 476 46.58 -42.00 -1.38
CA GLU A 476 45.57 -42.96 -1.86
C GLU A 476 44.66 -42.39 -2.95
N ALA A 477 44.74 -41.08 -3.25
CA ALA A 477 43.95 -40.41 -4.29
C ALA A 477 44.46 -40.64 -5.73
N THR A 478 45.33 -41.62 -5.98
CA THR A 478 45.68 -42.07 -7.34
C THR A 478 44.64 -43.02 -7.93
N SER A 479 43.39 -42.56 -8.01
CA SER A 479 42.41 -43.07 -8.98
C SER A 479 41.21 -42.13 -9.05
N GLY A 480 41.43 -40.88 -9.47
CA GLY A 480 40.52 -39.99 -10.21
C GLY A 480 39.01 -39.92 -9.91
N HIS A 481 38.47 -40.46 -8.81
CA HIS A 481 37.02 -40.74 -8.67
C HIS A 481 36.38 -40.27 -7.35
N GLU A 482 37.09 -39.62 -6.42
CA GLU A 482 36.47 -39.20 -5.15
C GLU A 482 35.96 -37.75 -5.05
N PRO A 483 36.55 -36.71 -5.67
CA PRO A 483 35.99 -35.36 -5.53
C PRO A 483 34.63 -35.22 -6.24
N HIS A 484 34.39 -36.00 -7.30
CA HIS A 484 33.12 -36.03 -8.03
C HIS A 484 31.99 -36.74 -7.27
N VAL A 485 32.32 -37.73 -6.43
CA VAL A 485 31.33 -38.45 -5.61
C VAL A 485 30.90 -37.62 -4.40
N LEU A 486 31.82 -36.85 -3.81
CA LEU A 486 31.53 -35.96 -2.68
C LEU A 486 30.76 -34.69 -3.08
N LEU A 487 30.97 -34.15 -4.28
CA LEU A 487 30.26 -32.96 -4.78
C LEU A 487 28.86 -33.25 -5.35
N GLY A 488 28.38 -34.50 -5.26
CA GLY A 488 26.99 -34.84 -5.56
C GLY A 488 26.57 -34.54 -7.00
N THR A 489 27.48 -34.60 -7.98
CA THR A 489 27.06 -34.64 -9.39
C THR A 489 26.62 -36.04 -9.73
N SER A 490 25.48 -36.46 -9.19
CA SER A 490 24.73 -37.58 -9.76
C SER A 490 24.47 -37.24 -11.23
N ASP A 491 24.99 -38.11 -12.11
CA ASP A 491 25.00 -37.96 -13.57
C ASP A 491 23.74 -37.25 -14.08
N ILE A 492 23.90 -36.05 -14.65
CA ILE A 492 22.80 -35.27 -15.23
C ILE A 492 22.06 -36.13 -16.26
N ASP A 493 22.76 -37.03 -16.94
CA ASP A 493 22.21 -38.00 -17.88
C ASP A 493 21.28 -39.02 -17.22
N SER A 494 21.56 -39.45 -15.98
CA SER A 494 20.69 -40.35 -15.22
C SER A 494 19.40 -39.65 -14.77
N ILE A 495 19.50 -38.36 -14.41
CA ILE A 495 18.33 -37.51 -14.11
C ILE A 495 17.51 -37.28 -15.37
N ILE A 496 18.15 -36.98 -16.51
CA ILE A 496 17.48 -36.83 -17.81
C ILE A 496 16.79 -38.13 -18.23
N LEU A 497 17.40 -39.30 -17.98
CA LEU A 497 16.81 -40.59 -18.28
C LEU A 497 15.56 -40.83 -17.43
N LYS A 498 15.62 -40.59 -16.12
CA LYS A 498 14.46 -40.70 -15.22
C LYS A 498 13.35 -39.71 -15.53
N VAL A 499 13.68 -38.49 -15.95
CA VAL A 499 12.69 -37.48 -16.38
C VAL A 499 12.03 -37.90 -17.70
N LYS A 500 12.79 -38.49 -18.63
CA LYS A 500 12.24 -39.06 -19.86
C LYS A 500 11.34 -40.28 -19.59
N GLU A 501 11.73 -41.16 -18.68
CA GLU A 501 10.91 -42.28 -18.25
C GLU A 501 9.61 -41.81 -17.60
N HIS A 502 9.67 -40.77 -16.76
CA HIS A 502 8.48 -40.15 -16.18
C HIS A 502 7.55 -39.54 -17.24
N ALA A 503 8.10 -38.93 -18.29
CA ALA A 503 7.30 -38.38 -19.39
C ALA A 503 6.52 -39.44 -20.18
N VAL A 504 6.99 -40.69 -20.22
CA VAL A 504 6.31 -41.81 -20.90
C VAL A 504 5.37 -42.58 -19.96
N PHE A 505 5.81 -42.82 -18.71
CA PHE A 505 5.04 -43.58 -17.73
C PHE A 505 3.82 -42.79 -17.22
N PHE A 506 3.98 -41.48 -16.95
CA PHE A 506 2.94 -40.69 -16.29
C PHE A 506 1.65 -40.57 -17.13
N PRO A 507 1.69 -40.35 -18.46
CA PRO A 507 0.48 -40.34 -19.28
C PRO A 507 -0.24 -41.69 -19.30
N ALA A 508 0.49 -42.81 -19.38
CA ALA A 508 -0.09 -44.15 -19.37
C ALA A 508 -0.71 -44.48 -18.00
N PHE A 509 -0.03 -44.10 -16.92
CA PHE A 509 -0.53 -44.25 -15.55
C PHE A 509 -1.76 -43.36 -15.30
N TYR A 510 -1.74 -42.11 -15.75
CA TYR A 510 -2.86 -41.18 -15.63
C TYR A 510 -4.09 -41.69 -16.37
N PHE A 511 -3.91 -42.19 -17.59
CA PHE A 511 -4.99 -42.79 -18.37
C PHE A 511 -5.61 -44.01 -17.65
N LEU A 512 -4.78 -44.92 -17.14
CA LEU A 512 -5.23 -46.07 -16.36
C LEU A 512 -6.01 -45.66 -15.11
N VAL A 513 -5.52 -44.67 -14.37
CA VAL A 513 -6.19 -44.12 -13.18
C VAL A 513 -7.53 -43.50 -13.57
N GLN A 514 -7.59 -42.75 -14.67
CA GLN A 514 -8.81 -42.10 -15.12
C GLN A 514 -9.86 -43.12 -15.57
N GLU A 515 -9.47 -44.19 -16.27
CA GLU A 515 -10.36 -45.31 -16.59
C GLU A 515 -10.86 -46.02 -15.33
N LEU A 516 -10.00 -46.23 -14.33
CA LEU A 516 -10.40 -46.85 -13.06
C LEU A 516 -11.39 -45.97 -12.27
N LEU A 517 -11.15 -44.66 -12.21
CA LEU A 517 -12.06 -43.70 -11.59
C LEU A 517 -13.44 -43.70 -12.28
N GLN A 518 -13.46 -43.74 -13.61
CA GLN A 518 -14.69 -43.77 -14.39
C GLN A 518 -15.44 -45.10 -14.30
N THR A 519 -14.71 -46.23 -14.23
CA THR A 519 -15.30 -47.57 -14.11
C THR A 519 -15.87 -47.82 -12.72
N LEU A 520 -15.24 -47.25 -11.68
CA LEU A 520 -15.64 -47.43 -10.28
C LEU A 520 -16.59 -46.32 -9.79
N ASP A 521 -16.83 -45.29 -10.60
CA ASP A 521 -17.63 -44.09 -10.27
C ASP A 521 -17.10 -43.35 -9.03
N VAL A 522 -15.81 -43.00 -9.07
CA VAL A 522 -15.08 -42.39 -7.95
C VAL A 522 -14.35 -41.13 -8.42
N ASP A 523 -14.42 -40.04 -7.65
CA ASP A 523 -13.83 -38.74 -8.03
C ASP A 523 -12.35 -38.57 -7.61
N ARG A 524 -11.85 -39.42 -6.70
CA ARG A 524 -10.50 -39.29 -6.13
C ARG A 524 -9.68 -40.58 -6.23
N LEU A 525 -8.39 -40.44 -6.55
CA LEU A 525 -7.43 -41.55 -6.63
C LEU A 525 -7.36 -42.38 -5.33
N ASP A 526 -7.45 -41.72 -4.17
CA ASP A 526 -7.37 -42.35 -2.84
C ASP A 526 -8.53 -43.35 -2.60
N ASP A 527 -9.65 -43.16 -3.29
CA ASP A 527 -10.90 -43.88 -3.09
C ASP A 527 -11.03 -45.11 -4.02
N ILE A 528 -10.11 -45.27 -4.99
CA ILE A 528 -10.06 -46.43 -5.90
C ILE A 528 -9.81 -47.75 -5.13
N MET A 529 -8.79 -47.76 -4.26
CA MET A 529 -8.38 -48.97 -3.53
C MET A 529 -9.39 -49.46 -2.49
N PRO A 530 -10.09 -48.59 -1.73
CA PRO A 530 -11.23 -48.96 -0.89
C PRO A 530 -12.38 -49.61 -1.66
N VAL A 531 -12.78 -49.03 -2.80
CA VAL A 531 -13.92 -49.53 -3.60
C VAL A 531 -13.59 -50.86 -4.29
N LEU A 532 -12.37 -51.03 -4.80
CA LEU A 532 -11.93 -52.33 -5.33
C LEU A 532 -11.93 -53.42 -4.25
N ARG A 533 -11.53 -53.08 -3.01
CA ARG A 533 -11.56 -54.04 -1.90
C ARG A 533 -12.98 -54.43 -1.51
N SER A 534 -13.92 -53.49 -1.49
CA SER A 534 -15.33 -53.78 -1.18
C SER A 534 -16.02 -54.59 -2.28
N LEU A 535 -15.72 -54.30 -3.55
CA LEU A 535 -16.19 -55.09 -4.69
C LEU A 535 -15.61 -56.51 -4.68
N LYS A 536 -14.33 -56.67 -4.36
CA LYS A 536 -13.69 -57.99 -4.22
C LYS A 536 -14.34 -58.81 -3.10
N SER A 537 -14.59 -58.21 -1.94
CA SER A 537 -15.25 -58.90 -0.82
C SER A 537 -16.73 -59.24 -1.08
N ARG A 538 -17.33 -58.72 -2.15
CA ARG A 538 -18.71 -58.99 -2.56
C ARG A 538 -18.79 -60.01 -3.72
N ALA A 539 -17.65 -60.29 -4.35
CA ALA A 539 -17.50 -61.26 -5.41
C ALA A 539 -16.96 -62.62 -4.92
N GLU A 540 -16.28 -62.62 -3.77
CA GLU A 540 -16.08 -63.80 -2.89
C GLU A 540 -17.32 -64.05 -2.03
#